data_AF-A0A091B565-F1
#
_entry.id   AF-A0A091B565-F1
#
_cell.length_a   1.000
_cell.length_b   1.000
_cell.length_c   1.000
_cell.angle_alpha   90.00
_cell.angle_beta   90.00
_cell.angle_gamma   90.00
#
_symmetry.space_group_name_H-M   'P 1'
#
loop_
_entity.id
_entity.type
_entity.pdbx_description
1 polymer ?
#
loop_
_entity_poly.entity_id
_entity_poly.type
_entity_poly.pdbx_seq_one_letter_code
_entity_poly.pdbx_strand_id
1 'polypeptide(L)'
;MKPRQAIPADKLGEPHAQLRDADGKLLGGIVRKDGEWVLGLDGKIAGTSHSAAHVLAILKRAAALLRAEGKAVDLVFSAPLREAAHAEAAAEGLDFEAFQEKLAREMAGGR
;
A
#
# COMPACT_ATOMS: atom_id res chain seq x y z
N MET A 1 22.23 12.46 16.64
CA MET A 1 21.24 12.05 15.62
C MET A 1 20.04 11.45 16.34
N LYS A 2 18.84 12.02 16.24
CA LYS A 2 17.64 11.50 16.94
C LYS A 2 17.14 10.26 16.19
N PRO A 3 16.86 9.12 16.85
CA PRO A 3 16.27 7.97 16.16
C PRO A 3 14.89 8.37 15.63
N ARG A 4 14.67 8.25 14.32
CA ARG A 4 13.35 8.35 13.69
C ARG A 4 12.52 7.19 14.25
N GLN A 5 11.68 7.52 15.21
CA GLN A 5 10.85 6.57 15.96
C GLN A 5 9.97 5.79 14.99
N ALA A 6 10.04 4.45 15.05
CA ALA A 6 9.10 3.58 14.37
C ALA A 6 7.73 3.76 15.04
N ILE A 7 6.80 4.39 14.34
CA ILE A 7 5.43 4.53 14.85
C ILE A 7 4.69 3.25 14.42
N PRO A 8 4.11 2.49 15.37
CA PRO A 8 3.26 1.34 15.03
C PRO A 8 2.13 1.79 14.10
N ALA A 9 1.81 1.03 13.06
CA ALA A 9 0.72 1.35 12.13
C ALA A 9 -0.61 1.61 12.86
N ASP A 10 -0.80 0.94 13.99
CA ASP A 10 -1.96 1.04 14.89
C ASP A 10 -2.06 2.39 15.62
N LYS A 11 -0.99 3.21 15.60
CA LYS A 11 -0.94 4.56 16.19
C LYS A 11 -0.80 5.68 15.15
N LEU A 12 -0.79 5.35 13.85
CA LEU A 12 -0.60 6.32 12.78
C LEU A 12 -1.90 6.90 12.22
N GLY A 13 -3.02 6.17 12.29
CA GLY A 13 -4.30 6.60 11.73
C GLY A 13 -5.27 5.42 11.61
N GLU A 14 -6.38 5.61 10.87
CA GLU A 14 -7.33 4.52 10.61
C GLU A 14 -6.68 3.49 9.67
N PRO A 15 -6.59 2.20 10.06
CA PRO A 15 -5.97 1.17 9.24
C PRO A 15 -6.90 0.78 8.09
N HIS A 16 -6.40 0.96 6.87
CA HIS A 16 -7.16 0.69 5.66
C HIS A 16 -6.62 -0.47 4.83
N ALA A 17 -5.35 -0.86 5.01
CA ALA A 17 -4.83 -2.11 4.47
C ALA A 17 -3.76 -2.70 5.37
N GLN A 18 -3.65 -4.02 5.38
CA GLN A 18 -2.66 -4.79 6.13
C GLN A 18 -2.19 -5.97 5.29
N LEU A 19 -0.88 -6.08 5.17
CA LEU A 19 -0.18 -7.21 4.56
C LEU A 19 0.49 -7.99 5.69
N ARG A 20 0.11 -9.24 5.86
CA ARG A 20 0.63 -10.14 6.90
C ARG A 20 1.28 -11.37 6.28
N ASP A 21 2.27 -11.94 6.94
CA ASP A 21 2.79 -13.27 6.58
C ASP A 21 1.93 -14.40 7.17
N ALA A 22 2.35 -15.64 6.94
CA ALA A 22 1.72 -16.85 7.45
C ALA A 22 1.68 -16.92 9.00
N ASP A 23 2.67 -16.33 9.67
CA ASP A 23 2.74 -16.23 11.13
C ASP A 23 1.87 -15.09 11.68
N GLY A 24 1.19 -14.35 10.81
CA GLY A 24 0.37 -13.20 11.14
C GLY A 24 1.17 -11.93 11.42
N LYS A 25 2.49 -11.93 11.17
CA LYS A 25 3.35 -10.76 11.34
C LYS A 25 3.00 -9.72 10.29
N LEU A 26 2.83 -8.47 10.71
CA LEU A 26 2.58 -7.34 9.82
C LEU A 26 3.83 -7.00 9.00
N LEU A 27 3.79 -7.29 7.70
CA LEU A 27 4.83 -6.94 6.74
C LEU A 27 4.65 -5.53 6.16
N GLY A 28 3.41 -5.04 6.13
CA GLY A 28 3.10 -3.70 5.64
C GLY A 28 1.66 -3.32 5.85
N GLY A 29 1.33 -2.05 5.65
CA GLY A 29 -0.03 -1.55 5.78
C GLY A 29 -0.21 -0.15 5.23
N ILE A 30 -1.46 0.21 4.99
CA ILE A 30 -1.87 1.55 4.57
C ILE A 30 -2.77 2.11 5.66
N VAL A 31 -2.47 3.32 6.09
CA VAL A 31 -3.26 4.06 7.07
C VAL A 31 -3.61 5.43 6.50
N ARG A 32 -4.75 5.97 6.89
CA ARG A 32 -5.14 7.34 6.51
C ARG A 32 -4.86 8.28 7.66
N LYS A 33 -4.06 9.32 7.39
CA LYS A 33 -3.63 10.31 8.39
C LYS A 33 -3.66 11.70 7.77
N ASP A 34 -4.32 12.64 8.43
CA ASP A 34 -4.37 14.05 8.01
C ASP A 34 -4.82 14.26 6.55
N GLY A 35 -5.66 13.35 6.04
CA GLY A 35 -6.14 13.36 4.65
C GLY A 35 -5.20 12.68 3.63
N GLU A 36 -4.02 12.24 4.05
CA GLU A 36 -3.04 11.53 3.24
C GLU A 36 -3.08 10.01 3.47
N TRP A 37 -2.66 9.27 2.45
CA TRP A 37 -2.42 7.84 2.56
C TRP A 37 -0.96 7.59 2.91
N VAL A 38 -0.74 6.91 4.03
CA VAL A 38 0.59 6.58 4.53
C VAL A 38 0.83 5.08 4.34
N LEU A 39 1.87 4.74 3.60
CA LEU A 39 2.34 3.37 3.42
C LEU A 39 3.41 3.04 4.46
N GLY A 40 3.13 2.05 5.31
CA GLY A 40 4.09 1.42 6.20
C GLY A 40 4.57 0.08 5.65
N LEU A 41 5.87 -0.20 5.75
CA LEU A 41 6.47 -1.51 5.48
C LEU A 41 7.37 -1.89 6.66
N ASP A 42 7.24 -3.13 7.15
CA ASP A 42 8.00 -3.69 8.29
C ASP A 42 8.01 -2.75 9.51
N GLY A 43 6.85 -2.17 9.83
CA GLY A 43 6.67 -1.24 10.96
C GLY A 43 7.31 0.14 10.77
N LYS A 44 7.77 0.49 9.56
CA LYS A 44 8.36 1.79 9.22
C LYS A 44 7.55 2.48 8.14
N ILE A 45 7.47 3.80 8.19
CA ILE A 45 6.85 4.58 7.10
C ILE A 45 7.77 4.49 5.87
N ALA A 46 7.27 3.89 4.81
CA ALA A 46 7.96 3.78 3.53
C ALA A 46 7.67 4.99 2.64
N GLY A 47 6.47 5.58 2.75
CA GLY A 47 6.09 6.74 1.97
C GLY A 47 4.71 7.28 2.34
N THR A 48 4.40 8.45 1.78
CA THR A 48 3.07 9.08 1.84
C THR A 48 2.62 9.42 0.43
N SER A 49 1.31 9.43 0.19
CA SER A 49 0.72 9.80 -1.09
C SER A 49 -0.69 10.35 -0.88
N HIS A 50 -1.10 11.25 -1.76
CA HIS A 50 -2.49 11.70 -1.84
C HIS A 50 -3.38 10.73 -2.64
N SER A 51 -2.79 9.80 -3.40
CA SER A 51 -3.52 8.84 -4.23
C SER A 51 -3.68 7.50 -3.52
N ALA A 52 -4.94 7.11 -3.29
CA ALA A 52 -5.32 5.79 -2.79
C ALA A 52 -4.89 4.69 -3.76
N ALA A 53 -5.08 4.94 -5.07
CA ALA A 53 -4.77 3.98 -6.12
C ALA A 53 -3.27 3.66 -6.12
N HIS A 54 -2.44 4.68 -5.98
CA HIS A 54 -0.99 4.55 -5.95
C HIS A 54 -0.52 3.69 -4.77
N VAL A 55 -0.91 4.00 -3.54
CA VAL A 55 -0.45 3.23 -2.36
C VAL A 55 -0.96 1.79 -2.38
N LEU A 56 -2.21 1.57 -2.83
CA LEU A 56 -2.80 0.24 -2.92
C LEU A 56 -2.09 -0.60 -3.99
N ALA A 57 -1.76 -0.01 -5.13
CA ALA A 57 -1.01 -0.67 -6.20
C ALA A 57 0.39 -1.08 -5.74
N ILE A 58 1.11 -0.21 -5.01
CA ILE A 58 2.41 -0.56 -4.41
C ILE A 58 2.28 -1.72 -3.43
N LEU A 59 1.30 -1.69 -2.52
CA LEU A 59 1.12 -2.75 -1.52
C LEU A 59 0.75 -4.08 -2.16
N LYS A 60 -0.13 -4.08 -3.17
CA LYS A 60 -0.46 -5.28 -3.97
C LYS A 60 0.76 -5.84 -4.68
N ARG A 61 1.61 -4.97 -5.25
CA ARG A 61 2.87 -5.39 -5.89
C ARG A 61 3.84 -6.00 -4.88
N ALA A 62 3.99 -5.40 -3.70
CA ALA A 62 4.81 -5.97 -2.62
C ALA A 62 4.31 -7.37 -2.21
N ALA A 63 3.00 -7.54 -2.05
CA ALA A 63 2.40 -8.84 -1.77
C ALA A 63 2.67 -9.86 -2.89
N ALA A 64 2.54 -9.47 -4.16
CA ALA A 64 2.81 -10.34 -5.30
C ALA A 64 4.29 -10.77 -5.38
N LEU A 65 5.23 -9.85 -5.10
CA LEU A 65 6.66 -10.16 -5.04
C LEU A 65 6.98 -11.18 -3.93
N LEU A 66 6.43 -10.98 -2.73
CA LEU A 66 6.62 -11.92 -1.62
C LEU A 66 6.05 -13.31 -1.94
N ARG A 67 4.89 -13.38 -2.60
CA ARG A 67 4.32 -14.66 -3.08
C ARG A 67 5.21 -15.32 -4.13
N ALA A 68 5.78 -14.54 -5.05
CA ALA A 68 6.72 -15.04 -6.05
C ALA A 68 8.02 -15.57 -5.41
N GLU A 69 8.44 -15.01 -4.28
CA GLU A 69 9.54 -15.52 -3.44
C GLU A 69 9.17 -16.78 -2.63
N GLY A 70 7.94 -17.29 -2.75
CA GLY A 70 7.44 -18.46 -2.03
C GLY A 70 6.92 -18.16 -0.62
N LYS A 71 6.76 -16.88 -0.24
CA LYS A 71 6.19 -16.49 1.05
C LYS A 71 4.67 -16.48 0.98
N ALA A 72 4.02 -17.20 1.89
CA ALA A 72 2.58 -17.07 2.09
C ALA A 72 2.28 -15.73 2.77
N VAL A 73 1.49 -14.90 2.09
CA VAL A 73 1.09 -13.58 2.59
C VAL A 73 -0.40 -13.34 2.38
N ASP A 74 -1.03 -12.76 3.39
CA ASP A 74 -2.41 -12.36 3.41
C ASP A 74 -2.51 -10.83 3.28
N LEU A 75 -3.31 -10.37 2.33
CA LEU A 75 -3.50 -8.94 2.06
C LEU A 75 -4.97 -8.59 2.26
N VAL A 76 -5.26 -7.86 3.33
CA VAL A 76 -6.59 -7.36 3.63
C VAL A 76 -6.62 -5.85 3.41
N PHE A 77 -7.68 -5.36 2.79
CA PHE A 77 -7.92 -3.93 2.63
C PHE A 77 -9.39 -3.60 2.85
N SER A 78 -9.63 -2.39 3.33
CA SER A 78 -10.94 -1.84 3.63
C SER A 78 -11.67 -1.44 2.35
N ALA A 79 -13.00 -1.50 2.38
CA ALA A 79 -13.82 -1.02 1.28
C ALA A 79 -13.56 0.45 0.92
N PRO A 80 -13.44 1.41 1.87
CA PRO A 80 -13.19 2.81 1.53
C PRO A 80 -11.89 3.03 0.73
N LEU A 81 -10.81 2.32 1.06
CA LEU A 81 -9.56 2.39 0.29
C LEU A 81 -9.72 1.81 -1.11
N ARG A 82 -10.43 0.68 -1.23
CA ARG A 82 -10.74 0.08 -2.53
C ARG A 82 -11.54 1.04 -3.40
N GLU A 83 -12.63 1.59 -2.88
CA GLU A 83 -13.49 2.51 -3.62
C GLU A 83 -12.72 3.77 -4.05
N ALA A 84 -11.92 4.37 -3.16
CA ALA A 84 -11.09 5.51 -3.51
C ALA A 84 -10.08 5.17 -4.62
N ALA A 85 -9.41 4.02 -4.53
CA ALA A 85 -8.46 3.58 -5.55
C ALA A 85 -9.13 3.31 -6.91
N HIS A 86 -10.31 2.68 -6.91
CA HIS A 86 -11.08 2.44 -8.13
C HIS A 86 -11.64 3.74 -8.72
N ALA A 87 -12.10 4.68 -7.89
CA ALA A 87 -12.59 5.98 -8.34
C ALA A 87 -11.47 6.82 -8.98
N GLU A 88 -10.27 6.80 -8.40
CA GLU A 88 -9.09 7.46 -8.97
C GLU A 88 -8.69 6.86 -10.32
N ALA A 89 -8.63 5.52 -10.43
CA ALA A 89 -8.36 4.85 -11.70
C ALA A 89 -9.43 5.22 -12.75
N ALA A 90 -10.71 5.20 -12.36
CA ALA A 90 -11.83 5.54 -13.24
C ALA A 90 -11.78 7.02 -13.69
N ALA A 91 -11.29 7.93 -12.85
CA ALA A 91 -11.07 9.33 -13.23
C ALA A 91 -10.00 9.49 -14.33
N GLU A 92 -9.07 8.54 -14.43
CA GLU A 92 -8.11 8.44 -15.55
C GLU A 92 -8.65 7.66 -16.76
N GLY A 93 -9.92 7.21 -16.71
CA GLY A 93 -10.51 6.35 -17.74
C GLY A 93 -9.96 4.92 -17.76
N LEU A 94 -9.34 4.49 -16.65
CA LEU A 94 -8.75 3.18 -16.47
C LEU A 94 -9.57 2.38 -15.45
N ASP A 95 -9.57 1.06 -15.58
CA ASP A 95 -9.88 0.22 -14.42
C ASP A 95 -8.65 0.15 -13.49
N PHE A 96 -8.87 -0.37 -12.28
CA PHE A 96 -7.80 -0.45 -11.30
C PHE A 96 -6.66 -1.37 -11.75
N GLU A 97 -6.93 -2.41 -12.52
CA GLU A 97 -5.89 -3.33 -13.02
C GLU A 97 -4.98 -2.63 -14.05
N ALA A 98 -5.57 -1.93 -15.02
CA ALA A 98 -4.86 -1.12 -15.98
C ALA A 98 -4.06 0.02 -15.30
N PHE A 99 -4.61 0.62 -14.24
CA PHE A 99 -3.87 1.58 -13.42
C PHE A 99 -2.65 0.92 -12.75
N GLN A 100 -2.79 -0.29 -12.19
CA GLN A 100 -1.66 -1.03 -11.60
C GLN A 100 -0.57 -1.30 -12.63
N GLU A 101 -0.93 -1.70 -13.86
CA GLU A 101 0.03 -1.92 -14.94
C GLU A 101 0.73 -0.64 -15.38
N LYS A 102 -0.02 0.46 -15.56
CA LYS A 102 0.53 1.78 -15.89
C LYS A 102 1.54 2.21 -14.82
N LEU A 103 1.15 2.14 -13.55
CA LEU A 103 2.02 2.51 -12.43
C LEU A 103 3.28 1.63 -12.39
N ALA A 104 3.15 0.33 -12.64
CA ALA A 104 4.30 -0.57 -12.71
C ALA A 104 5.27 -0.19 -13.83
N ARG A 105 4.77 0.22 -15.00
CA ARG A 105 5.58 0.72 -16.11
C ARG A 105 6.27 2.04 -15.76
N GLU A 106 5.57 2.97 -15.12
CA GLU A 106 6.14 4.24 -14.67
C GLU A 106 7.28 4.03 -13.66
N MET A 107 7.08 3.14 -12.68
CA MET A 107 8.12 2.80 -11.69
C MET A 107 9.32 2.07 -12.31
N ALA A 108 9.12 1.28 -13.36
CA ALA A 108 10.21 0.57 -14.07
C ALA A 108 10.98 1.48 -15.04
N GLY A 109 10.31 2.52 -15.57
CA GLY A 109 10.88 3.49 -16.51
C GLY A 109 11.66 4.63 -15.84
N GLY A 110 11.42 4.90 -14.55
CA GLY A 110 12.18 5.86 -13.77
C GLY A 110 13.54 5.31 -13.33
N ARG A 111 14.54 5.35 -14.22
CA ARG A 111 15.97 5.21 -13.89
C ARG A 111 16.69 6.52 -14.12
#